data_AF-A0A1S2HT85-F1
#
_entry.id   AF-A0A1S2HT85-F1
#
_cell.length_a   1.000
_cell.length_b   1.000
_cell.length_c   1.000
_cell.angle_alpha   90.00
_cell.angle_beta   90.00
_cell.angle_gamma   90.00
#
_symmetry.space_group_name_H-M   'P 1'
#
loop_
_entity.id
_entity.type
_entity.pdbx_description
1 polymer ?
#
loop_
_entity_poly.entity_id
_entity_poly.type
_entity_poly.pdbx_seq_one_letter_code
_entity_poly.pdbx_strand_id
1 'polypeptide(L)'
;MPIADVAARSRDVLDAVGAVVVGMREPLALAFASILAGGHVLFEDVPGLGKTLAARSLAAACGLDFRRLQCTPDLLPADITGSFVYAPATAEFVFRPGPVFTGMFLADEINRTSPKTQSALLEAMAEGQVTVEGEGFPLPRPFHVIATSNPIEYEGTYALPEAQLDRFMVRLSVGYPTREGEHRVLLNRIGRRREVAEVPAVVSASEMLRMQASVEGVHVDDDIAMYCVDLASATRSHRDVQVGASPRGAQALMLVGRARAVMDGRDFVTPEDVKLTAVAVLAHRISLTPQAWANGVDPAGIVRGIVAQVPGPPVVGRGTSATAVASGVVDREAR
;
A
#
# COMPACT_ATOMS: atom_id res chain seq x y z
N MET A 1 -12.64 3.35 -16.11
CA MET A 1 -12.61 1.95 -16.57
C MET A 1 -13.73 1.23 -15.82
N PRO A 2 -14.54 0.37 -16.46
CA PRO A 2 -15.57 -0.39 -15.76
C PRO A 2 -15.00 -1.20 -14.59
N ILE A 3 -15.71 -1.29 -13.48
CA ILE A 3 -15.24 -2.00 -12.27
C ILE A 3 -14.92 -3.48 -12.57
N ALA A 4 -15.71 -4.13 -13.42
CA ALA A 4 -15.47 -5.51 -13.84
C ALA A 4 -14.11 -5.67 -14.57
N ASP A 5 -13.73 -4.69 -15.38
CA ASP A 5 -12.43 -4.69 -16.08
C ASP A 5 -11.29 -4.48 -15.09
N VAL A 6 -11.45 -3.55 -14.14
CA VAL A 6 -10.44 -3.33 -13.08
C VAL A 6 -10.26 -4.61 -12.25
N ALA A 7 -11.34 -5.28 -11.87
CA ALA A 7 -11.29 -6.55 -11.14
C ALA A 7 -10.60 -7.65 -11.95
N ALA A 8 -10.90 -7.78 -13.25
CA ALA A 8 -10.24 -8.74 -14.14
C ALA A 8 -8.74 -8.47 -14.25
N ARG A 9 -8.34 -7.23 -14.54
CA ARG A 9 -6.93 -6.83 -14.59
C ARG A 9 -6.20 -7.03 -13.27
N SER A 10 -6.89 -6.76 -12.16
CA SER A 10 -6.33 -6.98 -10.81
C SER A 10 -6.03 -8.45 -10.55
N ARG A 11 -6.92 -9.36 -10.95
CA ARG A 11 -6.68 -10.80 -10.88
C ARG A 11 -5.52 -11.21 -11.78
N ASP A 12 -5.50 -10.75 -13.02
CA ASP A 12 -4.42 -11.07 -13.98
C ASP A 12 -3.04 -10.63 -13.44
N VAL A 13 -2.95 -9.42 -12.86
CA VAL A 13 -1.71 -8.91 -12.23
C VAL A 13 -1.31 -9.79 -11.05
N LEU A 14 -2.24 -10.08 -10.13
CA LEU A 14 -1.93 -10.88 -8.95
C LEU A 14 -1.57 -12.33 -9.27
N ASP A 15 -2.20 -12.93 -10.29
CA ASP A 15 -1.88 -14.29 -10.74
C ASP A 15 -0.52 -14.33 -11.45
N ALA A 16 -0.21 -13.33 -12.29
CA ALA A 16 1.11 -13.21 -12.94
C ALA A 16 2.24 -13.05 -11.91
N VAL A 17 2.03 -12.22 -10.87
CA VAL A 17 3.01 -12.06 -9.78
C VAL A 17 3.06 -13.31 -8.90
N GLY A 18 1.91 -13.91 -8.57
CA GLY A 18 1.81 -15.11 -7.73
C GLY A 18 2.41 -16.37 -8.35
N ALA A 19 2.54 -16.44 -9.67
CA ALA A 19 3.26 -17.50 -10.36
C ALA A 19 4.77 -17.48 -10.04
N VAL A 20 5.30 -16.30 -9.70
CA VAL A 20 6.72 -16.07 -9.43
C VAL A 20 7.01 -15.96 -7.93
N VAL A 21 6.12 -15.30 -7.20
CA VAL A 21 6.25 -15.00 -5.77
C VAL A 21 5.34 -15.96 -4.98
N VAL A 22 5.95 -16.94 -4.33
CA VAL A 22 5.21 -17.99 -3.62
C VAL A 22 4.96 -17.57 -2.17
N GLY A 23 3.74 -17.81 -1.67
CA GLY A 23 3.40 -17.62 -0.25
C GLY A 23 3.00 -16.19 0.15
N MET A 24 2.96 -15.25 -0.80
CA MET A 24 2.64 -13.84 -0.53
C MET A 24 1.26 -13.39 -1.04
N ARG A 25 0.28 -14.28 -1.21
CA ARG A 25 -0.98 -13.91 -1.89
C ARG A 25 -1.69 -12.72 -1.23
N GLU A 26 -1.89 -12.76 0.08
CA GLU A 26 -2.57 -11.66 0.79
C GLU A 26 -1.71 -10.39 0.91
N PRO A 27 -0.41 -10.46 1.29
CA PRO A 27 0.46 -9.29 1.27
C PRO A 27 0.55 -8.63 -0.12
N LEU A 28 0.62 -9.40 -1.20
CA LEU A 28 0.61 -8.86 -2.57
C LEU A 28 -0.70 -8.20 -2.92
N ALA A 29 -1.84 -8.79 -2.51
CA ALA A 29 -3.14 -8.19 -2.75
C ALA A 29 -3.30 -6.86 -1.99
N LEU A 30 -2.83 -6.77 -0.74
CA LEU A 30 -2.82 -5.52 0.03
C LEU A 30 -1.82 -4.49 -0.54
N ALA A 31 -0.65 -4.92 -0.98
CA ALA A 31 0.32 -4.05 -1.65
C ALA A 31 -0.26 -3.47 -2.94
N PHE A 32 -0.90 -4.30 -3.75
CA PHE A 32 -1.54 -3.87 -4.99
C PHE A 32 -2.76 -2.98 -4.74
N ALA A 33 -3.59 -3.30 -3.75
CA ALA A 33 -4.69 -2.42 -3.32
C ALA A 33 -4.18 -1.04 -2.89
N SER A 34 -3.08 -0.99 -2.12
CA SER A 34 -2.40 0.25 -1.74
C SER A 34 -1.91 1.04 -2.96
N ILE A 35 -1.30 0.38 -3.94
CA ILE A 35 -0.87 1.01 -5.21
C ILE A 35 -2.07 1.57 -6.00
N LEU A 36 -3.16 0.81 -6.12
CA LEU A 36 -4.39 1.27 -6.76
C LEU A 36 -5.07 2.43 -6.02
N ALA A 37 -4.85 2.53 -4.71
CA ALA A 37 -5.29 3.65 -3.87
C ALA A 37 -4.33 4.86 -3.91
N GLY A 38 -3.29 4.85 -4.75
CA GLY A 38 -2.31 5.95 -4.82
C GLY A 38 -1.25 5.92 -3.71
N GLY A 39 -1.17 4.85 -2.94
CA GLY A 39 -0.33 4.73 -1.76
C GLY A 39 1.08 4.20 -2.00
N HIS A 40 1.81 4.10 -0.90
CA HIS A 40 3.15 3.52 -0.80
C HIS A 40 3.15 2.36 0.20
N VAL A 41 4.07 1.41 0.02
CA VAL A 41 4.09 0.15 0.75
C VAL A 41 5.40 -0.02 1.51
N LEU A 42 5.34 -0.43 2.77
CA LEU A 42 6.50 -0.83 3.56
C LEU A 42 6.46 -2.33 3.84
N PHE A 43 7.49 -3.07 3.42
CA PHE A 43 7.67 -4.49 3.77
C PHE A 43 8.67 -4.65 4.92
N GLU A 44 8.19 -5.04 6.09
CA GLU A 44 8.99 -5.25 7.29
C GLU A 44 9.05 -6.74 7.64
N ASP A 45 10.23 -7.35 7.47
CA ASP A 45 10.50 -8.76 7.75
C ASP A 45 12.01 -9.02 7.62
N VAL A 46 12.44 -10.23 7.96
CA VAL A 46 13.80 -10.73 7.77
C VAL A 46 14.23 -10.78 6.29
N PRO A 47 15.56 -10.73 6.02
CA PRO A 47 16.10 -10.85 4.66
C PRO A 47 15.77 -12.18 4.00
N GLY A 48 15.83 -12.21 2.66
CA GLY A 48 15.72 -13.45 1.89
C GLY A 48 14.28 -13.91 1.59
N LEU A 49 13.25 -13.19 2.04
CA LEU A 49 11.86 -13.57 1.82
C LEU A 49 11.31 -13.22 0.43
N GLY A 50 12.11 -12.68 -0.49
CA GLY A 50 11.66 -12.40 -1.86
C GLY A 50 10.88 -11.08 -2.04
N LYS A 51 11.00 -10.14 -1.10
CA LYS A 51 10.38 -8.79 -1.19
C LYS A 51 10.83 -8.01 -2.43
N THR A 52 12.12 -8.03 -2.72
CA THR A 52 12.71 -7.43 -3.93
C THR A 52 12.11 -8.05 -5.19
N LEU A 53 11.86 -9.36 -5.17
CA LEU A 53 11.21 -10.06 -6.27
C LEU A 53 9.73 -9.65 -6.38
N ALA A 54 9.01 -9.52 -5.26
CA ALA A 54 7.63 -9.05 -5.22
C ALA A 54 7.49 -7.63 -5.80
N ALA A 55 8.31 -6.69 -5.35
CA ALA A 55 8.32 -5.31 -5.84
C ALA A 55 8.59 -5.25 -7.34
N ARG A 56 9.65 -5.93 -7.81
CA ARG A 56 10.00 -5.97 -9.24
C ARG A 56 8.90 -6.63 -10.08
N SER A 57 8.28 -7.70 -9.56
CA SER A 57 7.21 -8.43 -10.24
C SER A 57 5.95 -7.57 -10.37
N LEU A 58 5.59 -6.83 -9.32
CA LEU A 58 4.49 -5.87 -9.36
C LEU A 58 4.78 -4.74 -10.37
N ALA A 59 5.97 -4.15 -10.35
CA ALA A 59 6.35 -3.12 -11.32
C ALA A 59 6.21 -3.61 -12.77
N ALA A 60 6.75 -4.80 -13.04
CA ALA A 60 6.69 -5.41 -14.36
C ALA A 60 5.25 -5.72 -14.79
N ALA A 61 4.45 -6.36 -13.94
CA ALA A 61 3.04 -6.66 -14.23
C ALA A 61 2.20 -5.39 -14.46
N CYS A 62 2.52 -4.31 -13.75
CA CYS A 62 1.86 -3.00 -13.90
C CYS A 62 2.40 -2.15 -15.05
N GLY A 63 3.41 -2.63 -15.80
CA GLY A 63 4.02 -1.88 -16.90
C GLY A 63 4.67 -0.58 -16.45
N LEU A 64 5.23 -0.55 -15.23
CA LEU A 64 5.88 0.60 -14.63
C LEU A 64 7.41 0.45 -14.70
N ASP A 65 8.08 1.53 -15.06
CA ASP A 65 9.54 1.59 -14.96
C ASP A 65 9.96 1.34 -13.51
N PHE A 66 10.95 0.46 -13.35
CA PHE A 66 11.43 0.02 -12.04
C PHE A 66 12.86 0.48 -11.79
N ARG A 67 13.08 1.14 -10.65
CA ARG A 67 14.41 1.44 -10.13
C ARG A 67 14.52 0.88 -8.72
N ARG A 68 15.65 0.23 -8.44
CA ARG A 68 16.01 -0.25 -7.12
C ARG A 68 17.20 0.55 -6.63
N LEU A 69 17.13 0.98 -5.38
CA LEU A 69 18.24 1.55 -4.64
C LEU A 69 18.40 0.80 -3.33
N GLN A 70 19.63 0.40 -3.03
CA GLN A 70 20.00 -0.16 -1.75
C GLN A 70 20.34 0.99 -0.81
N CYS A 71 19.64 1.12 0.31
CA CYS A 71 19.95 2.14 1.30
C CYS A 71 21.19 1.71 2.10
N THR A 72 22.15 2.63 2.20
CA THR A 72 23.40 2.47 2.94
C THR A 72 23.65 3.71 3.81
N PRO A 73 24.51 3.60 4.84
CA PRO A 73 24.75 4.71 5.78
C PRO A 73 25.37 5.96 5.13
N ASP A 74 26.13 5.76 4.05
CA ASP A 74 26.83 6.79 3.28
C ASP A 74 25.98 7.45 2.17
N LEU A 75 24.78 6.91 1.92
CA LEU A 75 23.89 7.43 0.89
C LEU A 75 23.46 8.87 1.19
N LEU A 76 23.64 9.75 0.22
CA LEU A 76 23.26 11.15 0.30
C LEU A 76 21.85 11.37 -0.26
N PRO A 77 21.13 12.44 0.18
CA PRO A 77 19.85 12.81 -0.41
C PRO A 77 19.88 12.92 -1.95
N ALA A 78 20.94 13.53 -2.47
CA ALA A 78 21.16 13.72 -3.91
C ALA A 78 21.28 12.39 -4.70
N ASP A 79 21.68 11.29 -4.05
CA ASP A 79 21.74 9.97 -4.69
C ASP A 79 20.34 9.39 -4.95
N ILE A 80 19.30 9.93 -4.28
CA ILE A 80 17.90 9.58 -4.47
C ILE A 80 17.21 10.61 -5.37
N THR A 81 17.37 11.89 -5.04
CA THR A 81 16.67 13.02 -5.68
C THR A 81 17.30 13.45 -6.99
N GLY A 82 18.58 13.15 -7.22
CA GLY A 82 19.35 13.74 -8.30
C GLY A 82 20.05 15.04 -7.90
N SER A 83 20.89 15.54 -8.79
CA SER A 83 21.72 16.72 -8.58
C SER A 83 22.08 17.40 -9.90
N PHE A 84 22.50 18.66 -9.82
CA PHE A 84 23.09 19.35 -10.96
C PHE A 84 24.53 18.90 -11.17
N VAL A 85 24.84 18.50 -12.40
CA VAL A 85 26.19 18.08 -12.80
C VAL A 85 26.70 19.05 -13.87
N TYR A 86 27.91 19.56 -13.68
CA TYR A 86 28.57 20.42 -14.66
C TYR A 86 28.83 19.63 -15.96
N ALA A 87 28.32 20.14 -17.08
CA ALA A 87 28.52 19.59 -18.41
C ALA A 87 29.60 20.42 -19.15
N PRO A 88 30.85 19.93 -19.26
CA PRO A 88 31.95 20.73 -19.83
C PRO A 88 31.74 21.12 -21.30
N ALA A 89 30.94 20.36 -22.04
CA ALA A 89 30.63 20.64 -23.45
C ALA A 89 29.79 21.90 -23.65
N THR A 90 28.90 22.22 -22.70
CA THR A 90 28.02 23.40 -22.75
C THR A 90 28.41 24.48 -21.73
N ALA A 91 29.32 24.16 -20.81
CA ALA A 91 29.66 24.98 -19.64
C ALA A 91 28.45 25.31 -18.75
N GLU A 92 27.46 24.41 -18.72
CA GLU A 92 26.22 24.55 -17.96
C GLU A 92 26.12 23.48 -16.87
N PHE A 93 25.37 23.79 -15.82
CA PHE A 93 24.94 22.81 -14.82
C PHE A 93 23.63 22.18 -15.31
N VAL A 94 23.65 20.87 -15.58
CA VAL A 94 22.49 20.13 -16.07
C VAL A 94 21.96 19.22 -14.98
N PHE A 95 20.67 19.29 -14.71
CA PHE A 95 20.02 18.41 -13.75
C PHE A 95 20.12 16.94 -14.22
N ARG A 96 20.63 16.08 -13.34
CA ARG A 96 20.65 14.63 -13.53
C ARG A 96 19.63 14.02 -12.57
N PRO A 97 18.50 13.50 -13.08
CA PRO A 97 17.47 12.93 -12.23
C PRO A 97 18.00 11.70 -11.49
N GLY A 98 17.67 11.63 -10.20
CA GLY A 98 17.97 10.46 -9.37
C GLY A 98 17.06 9.27 -9.70
N PRO A 99 17.28 8.12 -9.05
CA PRO A 99 16.53 6.89 -9.32
C PRO A 99 15.06 6.96 -8.88
N VAL A 100 14.65 7.98 -8.11
CA VAL A 100 13.24 8.21 -7.75
C VAL A 100 12.37 8.60 -8.94
N PHE A 101 12.95 9.10 -10.03
CA PHE A 101 12.24 9.42 -11.29
C PHE A 101 11.92 8.14 -12.07
N THR A 102 10.94 7.39 -11.59
CA THR A 102 10.51 6.09 -12.14
C THR A 102 9.02 5.86 -11.84
N GLY A 103 8.39 4.83 -12.40
CA GLY A 103 7.00 4.50 -12.05
C GLY A 103 6.86 3.75 -10.71
N MET A 104 7.80 2.86 -10.41
CA MET A 104 7.90 2.14 -9.14
C MET A 104 9.34 2.14 -8.62
N PHE A 105 9.55 2.72 -7.44
CA PHE A 105 10.84 2.83 -6.78
C PHE A 105 10.93 1.86 -5.60
N LEU A 106 11.95 1.02 -5.58
CA LEU A 106 12.27 0.14 -4.46
C LEU A 106 13.41 0.73 -3.62
N ALA A 107 13.12 1.12 -2.38
CA ALA A 107 14.10 1.49 -1.37
C ALA A 107 14.38 0.30 -0.45
N ASP A 108 15.45 -0.44 -0.72
CA ASP A 108 15.80 -1.64 0.06
C ASP A 108 16.54 -1.24 1.34
N GLU A 109 16.09 -1.76 2.48
CA GLU A 109 16.67 -1.51 3.81
C GLU A 109 16.71 -0.02 4.18
N ILE A 110 15.57 0.67 4.02
CA ILE A 110 15.44 2.12 4.27
C ILE A 110 15.93 2.55 5.67
N ASN A 111 15.90 1.64 6.64
CA ASN A 111 16.41 1.86 7.98
C ASN A 111 17.95 1.90 8.06
N ARG A 112 18.71 1.65 6.98
CA ARG A 112 20.19 1.73 6.98
C ARG A 112 20.75 3.07 6.52
N THR A 113 19.91 4.00 6.08
CA THR A 113 20.37 5.34 5.65
C THR A 113 20.05 6.42 6.68
N SER A 114 20.78 7.53 6.61
CA SER A 114 20.65 8.62 7.58
C SER A 114 19.23 9.23 7.59
N PRO A 115 18.76 9.79 8.71
CA PRO A 115 17.45 10.46 8.78
C PRO A 115 17.25 11.57 7.74
N LYS A 116 18.34 12.26 7.35
CA LYS A 116 18.30 13.30 6.30
C LYS A 116 17.97 12.70 4.94
N THR A 117 18.57 11.56 4.59
CA THR A 117 18.34 10.84 3.34
C THR A 117 16.96 10.18 3.32
N GLN A 118 16.51 9.61 4.44
CA GLN A 118 15.14 9.12 4.60
C GLN A 118 14.12 10.25 4.34
N SER A 119 14.37 11.43 4.90
CA SER A 119 13.48 12.59 4.75
C SER A 119 13.31 13.02 3.29
N ALA A 120 14.40 13.02 2.50
CA ALA A 120 14.34 13.38 1.08
C ALA A 120 13.46 12.41 0.25
N LEU A 121 13.54 11.11 0.52
CA LEU A 121 12.66 10.12 -0.11
C LEU A 121 11.19 10.33 0.30
N LEU A 122 10.95 10.61 1.58
CA LEU A 122 9.60 10.78 2.12
C LEU A 122 8.93 12.10 1.69
N GLU A 123 9.73 13.13 1.40
CA GLU A 123 9.28 14.36 0.76
C GLU A 123 8.82 14.07 -0.66
N ALA A 124 9.62 13.36 -1.45
CA ALA A 124 9.27 12.93 -2.81
C ALA A 124 7.96 12.10 -2.84
N MET A 125 7.77 11.23 -1.85
CA MET A 125 6.52 10.48 -1.64
C MET A 125 5.31 11.38 -1.33
N ALA A 126 5.50 12.40 -0.49
CA ALA A 126 4.39 13.25 -0.05
C ALA A 126 3.99 14.28 -1.12
N GLU A 127 4.95 14.82 -1.87
CA GLU A 127 4.72 15.91 -2.80
C GLU A 127 4.54 15.46 -4.26
N GLY A 128 4.99 14.25 -4.62
CA GLY A 128 4.98 13.80 -6.02
C GLY A 128 5.93 14.60 -6.91
N GLN A 129 6.90 15.28 -6.32
CA GLN A 129 7.96 16.06 -6.96
C GLN A 129 9.19 16.06 -6.06
N VAL A 130 10.32 16.51 -6.61
CA VAL A 130 11.58 16.66 -5.90
C VAL A 130 12.04 18.12 -6.07
N THR A 131 12.47 18.75 -4.99
CA THR A 131 13.04 20.11 -5.05
C THR A 131 14.56 20.04 -4.95
N VAL A 132 15.29 20.56 -5.94
CA VAL A 132 16.76 20.68 -5.92
C VAL A 132 17.13 22.12 -6.21
N GLU A 133 17.89 22.74 -5.30
CA GLU A 133 18.35 24.13 -5.41
C GLU A 133 17.23 25.17 -5.65
N GLY A 134 16.02 24.87 -5.16
CA GLY A 134 14.84 25.73 -5.31
C GLY A 134 14.04 25.50 -6.59
N GLU A 135 14.47 24.58 -7.46
CA GLU A 135 13.73 24.15 -8.64
C GLU A 135 12.97 22.84 -8.36
N GLY A 136 11.68 22.83 -8.70
CA GLY A 136 10.80 21.66 -8.51
C GLY A 136 10.73 20.80 -9.77
N PHE A 137 10.99 19.51 -9.62
CA PHE A 137 10.98 18.51 -10.68
C PHE A 137 9.86 17.49 -10.42
N PRO A 138 8.79 17.44 -11.24
CA PRO A 138 7.68 16.52 -11.02
C PRO A 138 8.10 15.07 -11.27
N LEU A 139 7.60 14.16 -10.43
CA LEU A 139 7.79 12.73 -10.63
C LEU A 139 6.85 12.18 -11.72
N PRO A 140 7.23 11.08 -12.40
CA PRO A 140 6.34 10.40 -13.35
C PRO A 140 5.01 10.00 -12.71
N ARG A 141 3.95 9.87 -13.50
CA ARG A 141 2.65 9.36 -13.03
C ARG A 141 2.28 8.08 -13.77
N PRO A 142 1.92 6.99 -13.08
CA PRO A 142 1.87 6.86 -11.61
C PRO A 142 3.27 6.71 -10.99
N PHE A 143 3.42 7.12 -9.72
CA PHE A 143 4.65 6.96 -8.94
C PHE A 143 4.35 6.29 -7.60
N HIS A 144 5.04 5.18 -7.32
CA HIS A 144 4.88 4.44 -6.07
C HIS A 144 6.22 4.03 -5.48
N VAL A 145 6.36 4.17 -4.17
CA VAL A 145 7.48 3.64 -3.40
C VAL A 145 7.09 2.34 -2.73
N ILE A 146 7.93 1.33 -2.90
CA ILE A 146 7.97 0.14 -2.05
C ILE A 146 9.27 0.23 -1.25
N ALA A 147 9.17 0.31 0.07
CA ALA A 147 10.33 0.29 0.94
C ALA A 147 10.43 -1.07 1.64
N THR A 148 11.65 -1.51 1.97
CA THR A 148 11.86 -2.65 2.86
C THR A 148 12.60 -2.19 4.11
N SER A 149 12.29 -2.82 5.24
CA SER A 149 13.00 -2.63 6.51
C SER A 149 13.27 -3.99 7.14
N ASN A 150 14.44 -4.14 7.75
CA ASN A 150 14.82 -5.32 8.51
C ASN A 150 14.82 -4.99 10.02
N PRO A 151 13.95 -5.62 10.83
CA PRO A 151 13.82 -5.28 12.24
C PRO A 151 14.95 -5.84 13.13
N ILE A 152 15.82 -6.74 12.63
CA ILE A 152 16.80 -7.49 13.44
C ILE A 152 18.21 -6.87 13.41
N GLU A 153 18.49 -5.90 12.54
CA GLU A 153 19.82 -5.26 12.49
C GLU A 153 19.99 -4.20 13.58
N TYR A 154 20.84 -4.51 14.57
CA TYR A 154 21.14 -3.65 15.72
C TYR A 154 22.27 -2.64 15.49
N GLU A 155 23.13 -2.84 14.49
CA GLU A 155 24.24 -1.93 14.19
C GLU A 155 23.96 -1.11 12.92
N GLY A 156 24.09 0.21 13.02
CA GLY A 156 24.01 1.12 11.87
C GLY A 156 22.61 1.31 11.30
N THR A 157 21.55 1.02 12.07
CA THR A 157 20.16 1.27 11.67
C THR A 157 19.57 2.51 12.35
N TYR A 158 18.78 3.25 11.59
CA TYR A 158 17.99 4.40 11.97
C TYR A 158 16.52 4.04 11.80
N ALA A 159 15.84 3.78 12.92
CA ALA A 159 14.40 3.56 12.91
C ALA A 159 13.69 4.78 12.28
N LEU A 160 12.70 4.50 11.43
CA LEU A 160 11.83 5.54 10.88
C LEU A 160 10.99 6.11 12.02
N PRO A 161 11.04 7.43 12.29
CA PRO A 161 10.12 8.08 13.20
C PRO A 161 8.66 7.81 12.83
N GLU A 162 7.75 7.86 13.80
CA GLU A 162 6.34 7.54 13.58
C GLU A 162 5.70 8.45 12.53
N ALA A 163 6.07 9.73 12.53
CA ALA A 163 5.62 10.69 11.52
C ALA A 163 6.07 10.31 10.08
N GLN A 164 7.17 9.57 9.96
CA GLN A 164 7.68 9.06 8.68
C GLN A 164 6.96 7.77 8.29
N LEU A 165 6.79 6.84 9.24
CA LEU A 165 6.02 5.60 9.03
C LEU A 165 4.57 5.87 8.60
N ASP A 166 3.95 6.93 9.13
CA ASP A 166 2.57 7.31 8.79
C ASP A 166 2.37 7.66 7.30
N ARG A 167 3.46 7.97 6.57
CA ARG A 167 3.44 8.22 5.11
C ARG A 167 3.28 6.95 4.29
N PHE A 168 3.59 5.78 4.83
CA PHE A 168 3.32 4.50 4.17
C PHE A 168 1.86 4.11 4.41
N MET A 169 1.12 3.85 3.33
CA MET A 169 -0.30 3.52 3.42
C MET A 169 -0.50 2.19 4.15
N VAL A 170 0.34 1.19 3.85
CA VAL A 170 0.35 -0.11 4.51
C VAL A 170 1.75 -0.53 4.93
N ARG A 171 1.86 -1.21 6.08
CA ARG A 171 3.02 -2.00 6.49
C ARG A 171 2.66 -3.47 6.45
N LEU A 172 3.43 -4.24 5.68
CA LEU A 172 3.20 -5.65 5.42
C LEU A 172 4.33 -6.49 5.99
N SER A 173 3.96 -7.65 6.55
CA SER A 173 4.86 -8.72 6.94
C SER A 173 4.40 -10.00 6.25
N VAL A 174 5.36 -10.77 5.73
CA VAL A 174 5.12 -12.03 5.01
C VAL A 174 5.43 -13.23 5.90
N GLY A 175 6.44 -13.13 6.76
CA GLY A 175 7.01 -14.29 7.44
C GLY A 175 7.66 -15.30 6.49
N TYR A 176 8.16 -16.41 7.03
CA TYR A 176 8.72 -17.49 6.20
C TYR A 176 7.63 -18.21 5.41
N PRO A 177 7.89 -18.63 4.16
CA PRO A 177 6.96 -19.44 3.41
C PRO A 177 6.68 -20.75 4.16
N THR A 178 5.48 -21.31 3.96
CA THR A 178 5.16 -22.65 4.44
C THR A 178 6.11 -23.68 3.81
N ARG A 179 6.25 -24.86 4.42
CA ARG A 179 7.04 -25.97 3.86
C ARG A 179 6.69 -26.27 2.39
N GLU A 180 5.41 -26.24 2.05
CA GLU A 180 4.93 -26.42 0.68
C GLU A 180 5.28 -25.23 -0.22
N GLY A 181 5.18 -24.01 0.31
CA GLY A 181 5.60 -22.79 -0.37
C GLY A 181 7.09 -22.83 -0.70
N GLU A 182 7.94 -23.16 0.26
CA GLU A 182 9.39 -23.26 0.09
C GLU A 182 9.77 -24.34 -0.93
N HIS A 183 9.14 -25.52 -0.84
CA HIS A 183 9.30 -26.58 -1.84
C HIS A 183 8.95 -26.09 -3.27
N ARG A 184 7.86 -25.34 -3.41
CA ARG A 184 7.45 -24.77 -4.71
C ARG A 184 8.42 -23.69 -5.20
N VAL A 185 9.00 -22.86 -4.32
CA VAL A 185 10.07 -21.92 -4.69
C VAL A 185 11.25 -22.66 -5.31
N LEU A 186 11.67 -23.77 -4.71
CA LEU A 186 12.76 -24.60 -5.21
C LEU A 186 12.43 -25.21 -6.57
N LEU A 187 11.25 -25.83 -6.72
CA LEU A 187 10.82 -26.40 -8.00
C LEU A 187 10.70 -25.34 -9.11
N ASN A 188 10.14 -24.17 -8.81
CA ASN A 188 10.04 -23.06 -9.76
C ASN A 188 11.43 -22.57 -10.19
N ARG A 189 12.40 -22.49 -9.27
CA ARG A 189 13.79 -22.14 -9.59
C ARG A 189 14.43 -23.18 -10.51
N ILE A 190 14.28 -24.47 -10.21
CA ILE A 190 14.81 -25.57 -11.03
C ILE A 190 14.17 -25.55 -12.43
N GLY A 191 12.85 -25.42 -12.50
CA GLY A 191 12.10 -25.43 -13.76
C GLY A 191 12.43 -24.26 -14.67
N ARG A 192 12.59 -23.05 -14.12
CA ARG A 192 12.92 -21.85 -14.90
C ARG A 192 14.32 -21.87 -15.50
N ARG A 193 15.28 -22.59 -14.88
CA ARG A 193 16.71 -22.63 -15.27
C ARG A 193 17.35 -21.24 -15.45
N ARG A 194 16.75 -20.21 -14.85
CA ARG A 194 17.22 -18.82 -14.83
C ARG A 194 17.20 -18.34 -13.39
N GLU A 195 18.17 -17.49 -13.06
CA GLU A 195 18.27 -16.88 -11.74
C GLU A 195 17.17 -15.86 -11.49
N VAL A 196 16.88 -15.04 -12.52
CA VAL A 196 15.85 -14.00 -12.45
C VAL A 196 14.54 -14.54 -13.00
N ALA A 197 13.48 -14.33 -12.24
CA ALA A 197 12.12 -14.53 -12.71
C ALA A 197 11.63 -13.30 -13.45
N GLU A 198 11.06 -13.53 -14.63
CA GLU A 198 10.44 -12.49 -15.47
C GLU A 198 8.92 -12.59 -15.33
N VAL A 199 8.26 -11.45 -15.16
CA VAL A 199 6.81 -11.32 -15.15
C VAL A 199 6.45 -10.43 -16.34
N PRO A 200 5.57 -10.88 -17.26
CA PRO A 200 5.15 -10.05 -18.38
C PRO A 200 4.32 -8.86 -17.90
N ALA A 201 4.35 -7.76 -18.64
CA ALA A 201 3.43 -6.66 -18.41
C ALA A 201 1.99 -7.12 -18.71
N VAL A 202 1.11 -6.94 -17.72
CA VAL A 202 -0.32 -7.30 -17.79
C VAL A 202 -1.15 -6.06 -18.09
N VAL A 203 -0.76 -4.94 -17.49
CA VAL A 203 -1.32 -3.61 -17.75
C VAL A 203 -0.19 -2.63 -18.03
N SER A 204 -0.51 -1.56 -18.75
CA SER A 204 0.37 -0.42 -18.98
C SER A 204 0.27 0.65 -17.88
N ALA A 205 1.24 1.56 -17.79
CA ALA A 205 1.16 2.73 -16.92
C ALA A 205 -0.11 3.58 -17.13
N SER A 206 -0.56 3.71 -18.38
CA SER A 206 -1.81 4.44 -18.71
C SER A 206 -3.07 3.71 -18.23
N GLU A 207 -3.05 2.37 -18.27
CA GLU A 207 -4.12 1.54 -17.71
C GLU A 207 -4.13 1.62 -16.19
N MET A 208 -2.97 1.61 -15.54
CA MET A 208 -2.86 1.81 -14.09
C MET A 208 -3.53 3.11 -13.64
N LEU A 209 -3.27 4.23 -14.34
CA LEU A 209 -3.95 5.50 -14.04
C LEU A 209 -5.47 5.42 -14.21
N ARG A 210 -5.96 4.72 -15.26
CA ARG A 210 -7.40 4.52 -15.46
C ARG A 210 -8.02 3.62 -14.39
N MET A 211 -7.28 2.63 -13.89
CA MET A 211 -7.70 1.78 -12.77
C MET A 211 -7.78 2.60 -11.48
N GLN A 212 -6.76 3.38 -11.15
CA GLN A 212 -6.75 4.29 -10.00
C GLN A 212 -7.91 5.29 -10.04
N ALA A 213 -8.16 5.91 -11.20
CA ALA A 213 -9.30 6.80 -11.38
C ALA A 213 -10.66 6.10 -11.18
N SER A 214 -10.74 4.80 -11.46
CA SER A 214 -11.97 4.02 -11.24
C SER A 214 -12.16 3.66 -9.77
N VAL A 215 -11.06 3.43 -9.04
CA VAL A 215 -11.10 3.28 -7.58
C VAL A 215 -11.66 4.54 -6.92
N GLU A 216 -11.28 5.74 -7.36
CA GLU A 216 -11.84 6.99 -6.83
C GLU A 216 -13.36 7.12 -7.01
N GLY A 217 -13.93 6.50 -8.05
CA GLY A 217 -15.36 6.56 -8.35
C GLY A 217 -16.26 5.59 -7.58
N VAL A 218 -15.69 4.74 -6.72
CA VAL A 218 -16.43 3.72 -5.95
C VAL A 218 -17.18 4.36 -4.80
N HIS A 219 -18.42 3.92 -4.61
CA HIS A 219 -19.29 4.44 -3.57
C HIS A 219 -18.81 4.03 -2.17
N VAL A 220 -18.79 5.00 -1.26
CA VAL A 220 -18.54 4.78 0.18
C VAL A 220 -19.68 5.43 0.93
N ASP A 221 -20.47 4.62 1.63
CA ASP A 221 -21.52 5.12 2.52
C ASP A 221 -20.93 5.87 3.71
N ASP A 222 -21.66 6.86 4.22
CA ASP A 222 -21.24 7.67 5.38
C ASP A 222 -20.96 6.78 6.61
N ASP A 223 -21.76 5.74 6.81
CA ASP A 223 -21.56 4.74 7.85
C ASP A 223 -20.21 4.01 7.76
N ILE A 224 -19.69 3.77 6.54
CA ILE A 224 -18.38 3.15 6.34
C ILE A 224 -17.26 4.15 6.63
N ALA A 225 -17.44 5.41 6.24
CA ALA A 225 -16.50 6.47 6.58
C ALA A 225 -16.41 6.67 8.10
N MET A 226 -17.56 6.70 8.78
CA MET A 226 -17.64 6.75 10.24
C MET A 226 -17.01 5.51 10.88
N TYR A 227 -17.24 4.31 10.35
CA TYR A 227 -16.57 3.11 10.84
C TYR A 227 -15.03 3.20 10.76
N CYS A 228 -14.47 3.77 9.69
CA CYS A 228 -13.03 4.01 9.60
C CYS A 228 -12.53 5.00 10.67
N VAL A 229 -13.32 6.04 10.97
CA VAL A 229 -13.04 7.02 12.02
C VAL A 229 -13.12 6.37 13.40
N ASP A 230 -14.11 5.50 13.64
CA ASP A 230 -14.31 4.82 14.91
C ASP A 230 -13.18 3.83 15.20
N LEU A 231 -12.72 3.07 14.19
CA LEU A 231 -11.56 2.21 14.32
C LEU A 231 -10.29 3.00 14.67
N ALA A 232 -10.03 4.11 13.98
CA ALA A 232 -8.89 4.96 14.28
C ALA A 232 -9.00 5.60 15.67
N SER A 233 -10.20 6.05 16.06
CA SER A 233 -10.45 6.67 17.37
C SER A 233 -10.29 5.65 18.51
N ALA A 234 -10.74 4.41 18.32
CA ALA A 234 -10.57 3.33 19.27
C ALA A 234 -9.09 3.03 19.56
N THR A 235 -8.19 3.20 18.57
CA THR A 235 -6.74 3.08 18.82
C THR A 235 -6.23 4.18 19.76
N ARG A 236 -6.77 5.40 19.68
CA ARG A 236 -6.35 6.55 20.51
C ARG A 236 -6.82 6.43 21.95
N SER A 237 -7.93 5.72 22.18
CA SER A 237 -8.48 5.47 23.53
C SER A 237 -8.02 4.14 24.14
N HIS A 238 -7.22 3.34 23.43
CA HIS A 238 -6.80 2.03 23.92
C HIS A 238 -5.74 2.18 25.02
N ARG A 239 -5.95 1.52 26.17
CA ARG A 239 -5.11 1.66 27.38
C ARG A 239 -3.61 1.38 27.15
N ASP A 240 -3.30 0.48 26.22
CA ASP A 240 -1.93 0.02 25.93
C ASP A 240 -1.25 0.89 24.84
N VAL A 241 -1.95 1.90 24.33
CA VAL A 241 -1.48 2.79 23.26
C VAL A 241 -1.19 4.19 23.84
N GLN A 242 0.02 4.69 23.62
CA GLN A 242 0.45 6.05 23.98
C GLN A 242 0.04 7.07 22.91
N VAL A 243 0.19 6.71 21.64
CA VAL A 243 -0.21 7.53 20.48
C VAL A 243 -0.96 6.64 19.51
N GLY A 244 -2.24 6.94 19.27
CA GLY A 244 -3.08 6.20 18.33
C GLY A 244 -2.95 6.67 16.88
N ALA A 245 -3.66 5.99 15.99
CA ALA A 245 -3.60 6.27 14.55
C ALA A 245 -4.05 7.71 14.22
N SER A 246 -3.30 8.36 13.33
CA SER A 246 -3.60 9.72 12.83
C SER A 246 -4.86 9.73 11.95
N PRO A 247 -5.40 10.91 11.57
CA PRO A 247 -6.45 11.00 10.55
C PRO A 247 -6.07 10.33 9.22
N ARG A 248 -4.77 10.27 8.88
CA ARG A 248 -4.27 9.54 7.70
C ARG A 248 -4.52 8.04 7.83
N GLY A 249 -4.53 7.49 9.04
CA GLY A 249 -4.91 6.09 9.29
C GLY A 249 -6.36 5.80 8.89
N ALA A 250 -7.32 6.65 9.30
CA ALA A 250 -8.72 6.52 8.91
C ALA A 250 -8.91 6.68 7.39
N GLN A 251 -8.21 7.65 6.79
CA GLN A 251 -8.22 7.86 5.35
C GLN A 251 -7.66 6.64 4.59
N ALA A 252 -6.54 6.08 5.05
CA ALA A 252 -5.93 4.90 4.45
C ALA A 252 -6.83 3.66 4.56
N LEU A 253 -7.55 3.46 5.66
CA LEU A 253 -8.54 2.38 5.79
C LEU A 253 -9.59 2.46 4.68
N MET A 254 -10.16 3.65 4.49
CA MET A 254 -11.17 3.89 3.47
C MET A 254 -10.60 3.66 2.07
N LEU A 255 -9.43 4.22 1.76
CA LEU A 255 -8.83 4.13 0.42
C LEU A 255 -8.42 2.69 0.06
N VAL A 256 -7.78 1.97 0.98
CA VAL A 256 -7.38 0.57 0.73
C VAL A 256 -8.60 -0.36 0.70
N GLY A 257 -9.58 -0.14 1.59
CA GLY A 257 -10.85 -0.87 1.55
C GLY A 257 -11.61 -0.65 0.24
N ARG A 258 -11.59 0.58 -0.27
CA ARG A 258 -12.16 0.93 -1.58
C ARG A 258 -11.45 0.21 -2.73
N ALA A 259 -10.13 0.24 -2.75
CA ALA A 259 -9.36 -0.51 -3.74
C ALA A 259 -9.64 -2.03 -3.67
N ARG A 260 -9.80 -2.58 -2.46
CA ARG A 260 -10.15 -4.00 -2.28
C ARG A 260 -11.53 -4.34 -2.84
N ALA A 261 -12.53 -3.51 -2.58
CA ALA A 261 -13.87 -3.70 -3.15
C ALA A 261 -13.84 -3.76 -4.68
N VAL A 262 -13.08 -2.88 -5.33
CA VAL A 262 -12.92 -2.88 -6.79
C VAL A 262 -12.22 -4.13 -7.31
N MET A 263 -11.16 -4.57 -6.63
CA MET A 263 -10.45 -5.80 -7.00
C MET A 263 -11.38 -7.02 -6.96
N ASP A 264 -12.37 -7.01 -6.07
CA ASP A 264 -13.42 -8.02 -5.96
C ASP A 264 -14.60 -7.80 -6.93
N GLY A 265 -14.56 -6.76 -7.76
CA GLY A 265 -15.59 -6.46 -8.76
C GLY A 265 -16.82 -5.73 -8.19
N ARG A 266 -16.72 -5.15 -6.99
CA ARG A 266 -17.80 -4.39 -6.34
C ARG A 266 -17.58 -2.88 -6.53
N ASP A 267 -18.68 -2.16 -6.73
CA ASP A 267 -18.74 -0.70 -6.89
C ASP A 267 -19.12 0.03 -5.59
N PHE A 268 -19.15 -0.69 -4.46
CA PHE A 268 -19.37 -0.17 -3.11
C PHE A 268 -18.47 -0.87 -2.08
N VAL A 269 -18.11 -0.15 -1.02
CA VAL A 269 -17.29 -0.67 0.07
C VAL A 269 -18.14 -1.31 1.16
N THR A 270 -17.68 -2.43 1.71
CA THR A 270 -18.30 -3.11 2.85
C THR A 270 -17.43 -2.99 4.11
N PRO A 271 -17.98 -3.21 5.31
CA PRO A 271 -17.18 -3.24 6.53
C PRO A 271 -16.05 -4.27 6.46
N GLU A 272 -16.28 -5.40 5.78
CA GLU A 272 -15.28 -6.47 5.67
C GLU A 272 -14.02 -6.01 4.91
N ASP A 273 -14.17 -5.16 3.90
CA ASP A 273 -13.02 -4.57 3.18
C ASP A 273 -12.14 -3.74 4.12
N VAL A 274 -12.76 -2.98 5.01
CA VAL A 274 -12.07 -2.17 6.01
C VAL A 274 -11.39 -3.06 7.05
N LYS A 275 -12.07 -4.11 7.52
CA LYS A 275 -11.52 -5.04 8.52
C LYS A 275 -10.30 -5.80 8.02
N LEU A 276 -10.34 -6.29 6.78
CA LEU A 276 -9.22 -7.02 6.16
C LEU A 276 -7.96 -6.18 6.03
N THR A 277 -8.11 -4.87 5.86
CA THR A 277 -6.98 -3.94 5.67
C THR A 277 -6.49 -3.33 6.99
N ALA A 278 -7.29 -3.43 8.06
CA ALA A 278 -7.08 -2.69 9.29
C ALA A 278 -5.72 -2.92 9.95
N VAL A 279 -5.24 -4.16 10.02
CA VAL A 279 -3.93 -4.47 10.62
C VAL A 279 -2.80 -3.84 9.81
N ALA A 280 -2.81 -4.03 8.49
CA ALA A 280 -1.78 -3.50 7.60
C ALA A 280 -1.76 -1.96 7.57
N VAL A 281 -2.89 -1.31 7.85
CA VAL A 281 -3.02 0.15 7.88
C VAL A 281 -2.73 0.72 9.27
N LEU A 282 -3.23 0.13 10.36
CA LEU A 282 -3.20 0.79 11.67
C LEU A 282 -2.03 0.35 12.56
N ALA A 283 -1.50 -0.87 12.39
CA ALA A 283 -0.55 -1.42 13.36
C ALA A 283 0.78 -0.66 13.42
N HIS A 284 1.24 -0.04 12.33
CA HIS A 284 2.43 0.81 12.31
C HIS A 284 2.16 2.28 12.66
N ARG A 285 0.89 2.63 12.89
CA ARG A 285 0.44 3.99 13.26
C ARG A 285 0.12 4.11 14.74
N ILE A 286 0.43 3.10 15.54
CA ILE A 286 0.24 3.11 16.99
C ILE A 286 1.58 2.97 17.71
N SER A 287 1.82 3.85 18.68
CA SER A 287 2.95 3.74 19.61
C SER A 287 2.43 3.22 20.93
N LEU A 288 3.06 2.17 21.46
CA LEU A 288 2.66 1.55 22.72
C LEU A 288 3.09 2.39 23.92
N THR A 289 2.39 2.23 25.04
CA THR A 289 2.89 2.76 26.33
C THR A 289 4.17 2.02 26.74
N PRO A 290 5.07 2.63 27.54
CA PRO A 290 6.28 1.96 28.01
C PRO A 290 6.00 0.61 28.70
N GLN A 291 4.89 0.52 29.45
CA GLN A 291 4.47 -0.70 30.13
C GLN A 291 4.04 -1.79 29.14
N ALA A 292 3.23 -1.44 28.13
CA ALA A 292 2.79 -2.39 27.11
C ALA A 292 3.96 -2.88 26.25
N TRP A 293 4.89 -1.98 25.91
CA TRP A 293 6.12 -2.32 25.21
C TRP A 293 6.99 -3.30 26.01
N ALA A 294 7.21 -3.02 27.31
CA ALA A 294 7.98 -3.90 28.20
C ALA A 294 7.34 -5.29 28.36
N ASN A 295 6.01 -5.37 28.27
CA ASN A 295 5.25 -6.62 28.32
C ASN A 295 5.21 -7.36 26.97
N GLY A 296 5.86 -6.85 25.91
CA GLY A 296 5.89 -7.47 24.60
C GLY A 296 4.52 -7.51 23.89
N VAL A 297 3.66 -6.52 24.16
CA VAL A 297 2.35 -6.44 23.50
C VAL A 297 2.52 -6.23 22.00
N ASP A 298 1.82 -7.03 21.19
CA ASP A 298 1.81 -6.90 19.73
C ASP A 298 0.81 -5.81 19.28
N PRO A 299 1.27 -4.74 18.60
CA PRO A 299 0.39 -3.73 17.99
C PRO A 299 -0.67 -4.33 17.07
N ALA A 300 -0.33 -5.35 16.28
CA ALA A 300 -1.29 -6.00 15.39
C ALA A 300 -2.38 -6.75 16.18
N GLY A 301 -2.05 -7.27 17.36
CA GLY A 301 -2.99 -7.86 18.30
C GLY A 301 -4.01 -6.86 18.83
N ILE A 302 -3.56 -5.65 19.19
CA ILE A 302 -4.44 -4.55 19.60
C ILE A 302 -5.42 -4.21 18.49
N VAL A 303 -4.94 -4.02 17.26
CA VAL A 303 -5.80 -3.68 16.11
C VAL A 303 -6.83 -4.78 15.82
N ARG A 304 -6.42 -6.06 15.86
CA ARG A 304 -7.36 -7.19 15.73
C ARG A 304 -8.44 -7.16 16.81
N GLY A 305 -8.06 -6.85 18.05
CA GLY A 305 -9.00 -6.68 19.16
C GLY A 305 -9.99 -5.54 18.94
N ILE A 306 -9.51 -4.38 18.49
CA ILE A 306 -10.34 -3.21 18.16
C ILE A 306 -11.34 -3.56 17.05
N VAL A 307 -10.89 -4.18 15.96
CA VAL A 307 -11.74 -4.59 14.83
C VAL A 307 -12.85 -5.54 15.27
N ALA A 308 -12.59 -6.42 16.24
CA ALA A 308 -13.58 -7.34 16.79
C ALA A 308 -14.59 -6.67 17.73
N GLN A 309 -14.23 -5.55 18.36
CA GLN A 309 -15.05 -4.87 19.37
C GLN A 309 -15.87 -3.71 18.80
N VAL A 310 -15.32 -2.95 17.85
CA VAL A 310 -16.01 -1.82 17.24
C VAL A 310 -17.07 -2.35 16.27
N PRO A 311 -18.36 -2.09 16.51
CA PRO A 311 -19.43 -2.59 15.65
C PRO A 311 -19.32 -1.98 14.24
N GLY A 312 -19.28 -2.83 13.23
CA GLY A 312 -19.39 -2.39 11.84
C GLY A 312 -20.85 -2.07 11.48
N PRO A 313 -21.09 -1.18 10.50
CA PRO A 313 -22.44 -0.87 10.08
C PRO A 313 -23.12 -2.10 9.43
N PRO A 314 -24.45 -2.20 9.52
CA PRO A 314 -25.19 -3.31 8.94
C PRO A 314 -25.03 -3.32 7.41
N VAL A 315 -24.71 -4.48 6.84
CA VAL A 315 -24.70 -4.65 5.39
C VAL A 315 -26.15 -4.77 4.92
N VAL A 316 -26.79 -3.64 4.64
CA VAL A 316 -28.09 -3.64 3.97
C VAL A 316 -27.81 -3.90 2.49
N GLY A 317 -27.93 -5.16 2.06
CA GLY A 317 -27.93 -5.46 0.64
C GLY A 317 -29.02 -4.62 -0.02
N ARG A 318 -28.69 -3.87 -1.08
CA ARG A 318 -29.71 -3.24 -1.94
C ARG A 318 -30.48 -4.35 -2.64
N GLY A 319 -31.37 -5.00 -1.90
CA GLY A 319 -32.43 -5.83 -2.45
C GLY A 319 -33.28 -4.92 -3.30
N THR A 320 -33.39 -5.28 -4.58
CA THR A 320 -34.42 -4.81 -5.50
C THR A 320 -35.69 -4.45 -4.74
N SER A 321 -35.99 -3.15 -4.62
CA SER A 321 -37.25 -2.71 -4.04
C SER A 321 -38.37 -3.18 -4.96
N ALA A 322 -38.94 -4.33 -4.63
CA ALA A 322 -40.19 -4.81 -5.18
C ALA A 322 -41.23 -3.72 -4.99
N THR A 323 -41.78 -3.27 -6.11
CA THR A 323 -43.04 -2.54 -6.23
C THR A 323 -44.10 -3.20 -5.35
N ALA A 324 -44.44 -2.57 -4.23
CA ALA A 324 -45.53 -2.95 -3.37
C ALA A 324 -46.50 -1.78 -3.21
N VAL A 325 -47.63 -1.92 -3.93
CA VAL A 325 -48.99 -1.58 -3.53
C VAL A 325 -49.40 -0.10 -3.51
N ALA A 326 -50.12 0.28 -4.56
CA ALA A 326 -51.22 1.25 -4.47
C ALA A 326 -52.53 0.52 -4.82
N SER A 327 -53.12 -0.16 -3.83
CA SER A 327 -54.53 -0.56 -3.86
C SER A 327 -55.38 0.64 -3.48
N GLY A 328 -55.79 1.42 -4.47
CA GLY A 328 -56.78 2.48 -4.32
C GLY A 328 -58.20 1.90 -4.41
N VAL A 329 -58.83 1.72 -3.25
CA VAL A 329 -60.29 1.60 -3.15
C VAL A 329 -60.87 2.95 -3.53
N VAL A 330 -61.62 3.02 -4.63
CA VAL A 330 -62.50 4.15 -4.92
C VAL A 330 -63.94 3.66 -4.82
N ASP A 331 -64.51 3.98 -3.69
CA ASP A 331 -65.94 4.05 -3.44
C ASP A 331 -66.52 5.19 -4.31
N ARG A 332 -67.48 4.88 -5.19
CA ARG A 332 -68.37 5.88 -5.79
C ARG A 332 -69.76 5.29 -6.01
N GLU A 333 -70.67 5.77 -5.18
CA GLU A 333 -72.11 5.67 -5.26
C GLU A 333 -72.69 6.22 -6.58
N ALA A 334 -73.82 5.61 -6.96
CA ALA A 334 -75.03 6.19 -7.54
C ALA A 334 -74.96 6.95 -8.89
N ARG A 335 -75.39 6.28 -9.97
CA ARG A 335 -76.72 6.44 -10.60
C ARG A 335 -76.87 5.55 -11.84
#